data_AF-A0A8X7Q8M8-F1
#
_entry.id   AF-A0A8X7Q8M8-F1
#
_cell.length_a   1.000
_cell.length_b   1.000
_cell.length_c   1.000
_cell.angle_alpha   90.00
_cell.angle_beta   90.00
_cell.angle_gamma   90.00
#
_symmetry.space_group_name_H-M   'P 1'
#
loop_
_entity.id
_entity.type
_entity.pdbx_description
1 polymer ?
#
loop_
_entity_poly.entity_id
_entity_poly.type
_entity_poly.pdbx_seq_one_letter_code
_entity_poly.pdbx_strand_id
1 'polypeptide(L)'
;MSQASIEKYEALSDFLKKFYIPSYILSPAEAVAVPSTPPESPILVFINSKSGGQLGGELILTYRSLLNDKQVFDLNVETPDKVLQRIYHNLERLKDDAFACKIKEKLKIIVAGGDGTASWLLGVVCDLELSNPPPIATIPLGTGNNLPFAFGWGKKNPGTDKSSAESFLAQVIKAKELKIDNWHVLMRMKSPEKGSCDSIDLPPSLHAFRRASPSDQANIEGYHTFRGGFWNYFSLGMDAQTSYEFHSQRKLHPENFKNQLVNQSRYLKLACKQGWFCASLLHPFSHNIAQLAQVKICDKSGQWNDLHIPESIRSIVCLNLPSFSGGLNPWGTPNPKKQRDRSLTPPFVDDGLIEIVGFRNAWHGLVLLAPKGHGTRLAQANRIRFEFKRCSEACIHENGWRALETTIAT
;
A
#
# COMPACT_ATOMS: atom_id res chain seq x y z
N MET A 1 35.16 -13.32 7.15
CA MET A 1 33.93 -14.06 6.84
C MET A 1 34.03 -15.43 7.51
N SER A 2 32.94 -16.14 7.79
CA SER A 2 33.06 -17.60 7.85
C SER A 2 33.52 -18.07 6.46
N GLN A 3 34.39 -19.06 6.39
CA GLN A 3 34.92 -19.61 5.12
C GLN A 3 33.81 -19.82 4.07
N ALA A 4 32.66 -20.31 4.52
CA ALA A 4 31.46 -20.54 3.72
C ALA A 4 30.91 -19.30 2.99
N SER A 5 31.02 -18.10 3.56
CA SER A 5 30.48 -16.90 2.89
C SER A 5 31.36 -16.47 1.71
N ILE A 6 32.69 -16.71 1.77
CA ILE A 6 33.65 -16.33 0.70
C ILE A 6 33.45 -17.29 -0.46
N GLU A 7 33.44 -18.59 -0.16
CA GLU A 7 33.18 -19.64 -1.14
C GLU A 7 31.83 -19.39 -1.85
N LYS A 8 30.81 -18.95 -1.11
CA LYS A 8 29.52 -18.58 -1.72
C LYS A 8 29.67 -17.44 -2.71
N TYR A 9 30.35 -16.34 -2.35
CA TYR A 9 30.54 -15.18 -3.25
C TYR A 9 31.36 -15.54 -4.49
N GLU A 10 32.46 -16.28 -4.32
CA GLU A 10 33.33 -16.68 -5.42
C GLU A 10 32.61 -17.61 -6.41
N ALA A 11 31.71 -18.47 -5.91
CA ALA A 11 30.87 -19.36 -6.72
C ALA A 11 29.71 -18.64 -7.45
N LEU A 12 29.42 -17.38 -7.14
CA LEU A 12 28.36 -16.62 -7.83
C LEU A 12 28.77 -16.30 -9.27
N SER A 13 27.79 -16.32 -10.17
CA SER A 13 27.94 -15.78 -11.51
C SER A 13 28.21 -14.26 -11.45
N ASP A 14 28.87 -13.72 -12.47
CA ASP A 14 29.12 -12.27 -12.57
C ASP A 14 27.81 -11.46 -12.59
N PHE A 15 26.72 -12.06 -13.07
CA PHE A 15 25.39 -11.48 -12.98
C PHE A 15 24.93 -11.32 -11.52
N LEU A 16 25.04 -12.36 -10.69
CA LEU A 16 24.59 -12.33 -9.29
C LEU A 16 25.48 -11.43 -8.41
N LYS A 17 26.77 -11.32 -8.73
CA LYS A 17 27.71 -10.41 -8.03
C LYS A 17 27.28 -8.95 -8.11
N LYS A 18 26.49 -8.55 -9.12
CA LYS A 18 25.95 -7.19 -9.27
C LYS A 18 25.01 -6.76 -8.15
N PHE A 19 24.43 -7.72 -7.42
CA PHE A 19 23.43 -7.49 -6.38
C PHE A 19 23.96 -7.73 -4.96
N TYR A 20 25.09 -8.41 -4.85
CA TYR A 20 25.56 -8.99 -3.60
C TYR A 20 26.01 -7.93 -2.58
N ILE A 21 25.37 -7.92 -1.42
CA ILE A 21 25.79 -7.09 -0.27
C ILE A 21 26.63 -7.94 0.70
N PRO A 22 27.88 -7.55 0.99
CA PRO A 22 28.73 -8.23 1.97
C PRO A 22 28.16 -8.23 3.40
N SER A 23 28.40 -9.31 4.14
CA SER A 23 27.84 -9.49 5.48
C SER A 23 28.27 -8.43 6.49
N TYR A 24 29.46 -7.84 6.38
CA TYR A 24 29.94 -6.82 7.33
C TYR A 24 29.11 -5.52 7.30
N ILE A 25 28.45 -5.23 6.17
CA ILE A 25 27.52 -4.09 6.03
C ILE A 25 26.18 -4.41 6.70
N LEU A 26 25.71 -5.65 6.55
CA LEU A 26 24.43 -6.10 7.08
C LEU A 26 24.51 -6.43 8.58
N SER A 27 25.69 -6.86 9.05
CA SER A 27 25.96 -7.35 10.40
C SER A 27 27.44 -7.11 10.77
N PRO A 28 27.74 -6.06 11.55
CA PRO A 28 29.11 -5.62 11.90
C PRO A 28 29.99 -6.64 12.61
N ALA A 29 29.40 -7.68 13.21
CA ALA A 29 30.11 -8.64 14.05
C ALA A 29 30.96 -9.65 13.24
N GLU A 30 30.94 -9.59 11.90
CA GLU A 30 31.62 -10.55 11.04
C GLU A 30 32.84 -9.96 10.32
N ALA A 31 33.99 -10.64 10.45
CA ALA A 31 35.26 -10.22 9.89
C ALA A 31 35.30 -10.17 8.34
N VAL A 32 36.31 -9.47 7.84
CA VAL A 32 36.37 -8.79 6.54
C VAL A 32 36.99 -9.66 5.42
N ALA A 33 36.27 -9.79 4.31
CA ALA A 33 36.86 -9.80 2.97
C ALA A 33 35.93 -8.97 2.08
N VAL A 34 36.46 -7.89 1.51
CA VAL A 34 35.68 -6.95 0.69
C VAL A 34 35.82 -7.41 -0.76
N PRO A 35 34.71 -7.59 -1.51
CA PRO A 35 34.79 -7.76 -2.95
C PRO A 35 35.66 -6.66 -3.57
N SER A 36 36.41 -6.98 -4.62
CA SER A 36 37.32 -6.01 -5.26
C SER A 36 36.56 -4.81 -5.84
N THR A 37 35.29 -4.98 -6.21
CA THR A 37 34.43 -3.92 -6.73
C THR A 37 33.05 -3.93 -6.06
N PRO A 38 32.47 -2.74 -5.80
CA PRO A 38 31.14 -2.61 -5.24
C PRO A 38 30.08 -3.07 -6.24
N PRO A 39 28.97 -3.67 -5.76
CA PRO A 39 27.88 -4.13 -6.62
C PRO A 39 27.29 -2.99 -7.44
N GLU A 40 26.91 -3.29 -8.68
CA GLU A 40 26.30 -2.34 -9.61
C GLU A 40 24.92 -1.88 -9.11
N SER A 41 24.14 -2.79 -8.52
CA SER A 41 22.78 -2.57 -8.07
C SER A 41 22.50 -3.44 -6.82
N PRO A 42 23.06 -3.10 -5.64
CA PRO A 42 22.85 -3.85 -4.41
C PRO A 42 21.37 -3.94 -4.04
N ILE A 43 20.91 -5.13 -3.62
CA ILE A 43 19.49 -5.37 -3.34
C ILE A 43 19.27 -5.96 -1.93
N LEU A 44 18.30 -5.41 -1.22
CA LEU A 44 17.67 -6.07 -0.08
C LEU A 44 16.34 -6.69 -0.51
N VAL A 45 16.06 -7.92 -0.08
CA VAL A 45 14.83 -8.64 -0.44
C VAL A 45 14.01 -8.89 0.82
N PHE A 46 12.80 -8.32 0.86
CA PHE A 46 11.82 -8.52 1.93
C PHE A 46 10.68 -9.40 1.42
N ILE A 47 10.39 -10.50 2.09
CA ILE A 47 9.40 -11.47 1.63
C ILE A 47 8.43 -11.78 2.76
N ASN A 48 7.13 -11.69 2.49
CA ASN A 48 6.14 -12.25 3.39
C ASN A 48 5.95 -13.74 3.06
N SER A 49 6.54 -14.63 3.86
CA SER A 49 6.51 -16.08 3.64
C SER A 49 5.11 -16.68 3.53
N LYS A 50 4.09 -16.06 4.15
CA LYS A 50 2.69 -16.50 4.09
C LYS A 50 1.92 -16.01 2.85
N SER A 51 2.48 -15.08 2.08
CA SER A 51 1.83 -14.55 0.87
C SER A 51 1.89 -15.54 -0.30
N GLY A 52 0.97 -15.37 -1.26
CA GLY A 52 0.92 -16.15 -2.49
C GLY A 52 0.49 -17.61 -2.33
N GLY A 53 -0.04 -18.01 -1.18
CA GLY A 53 -0.36 -19.42 -0.93
C GLY A 53 0.89 -20.28 -0.66
N GLN A 54 1.85 -19.73 0.10
CA GLN A 54 3.16 -20.31 0.45
C GLN A 54 4.29 -20.10 -0.58
N LEU A 55 4.02 -19.48 -1.73
CA LEU A 55 5.06 -19.08 -2.68
C LEU A 55 6.14 -18.16 -2.07
N GLY A 56 5.77 -17.36 -1.05
CA GLY A 56 6.74 -16.55 -0.31
C GLY A 56 7.82 -17.38 0.40
N GLY A 57 7.46 -18.53 0.97
CA GLY A 57 8.40 -19.43 1.62
C GLY A 57 9.43 -20.00 0.64
N GLU A 58 8.96 -20.44 -0.53
CA GLU A 58 9.83 -20.92 -1.61
C GLU A 58 10.75 -19.82 -2.13
N LEU A 59 10.23 -18.60 -2.35
CA LEU A 59 11.03 -17.47 -2.78
C LEU A 59 12.15 -17.11 -1.80
N ILE A 60 11.92 -17.24 -0.49
CA ILE A 60 12.98 -17.03 0.51
C ILE A 60 14.13 -18.01 0.27
N LEU A 61 13.84 -19.30 0.08
CA LEU A 61 14.86 -20.32 -0.19
C LEU A 61 15.60 -20.03 -1.49
N THR A 62 14.87 -19.66 -2.54
CA THR A 62 15.45 -19.33 -3.85
C THR A 62 16.36 -18.11 -3.77
N TYR A 63 15.90 -16.97 -3.25
CA TYR A 63 16.74 -15.77 -3.14
C TYR A 63 17.93 -15.98 -2.22
N ARG A 64 17.80 -16.73 -1.12
CA ARG A 64 18.93 -17.12 -0.26
C ARG A 64 19.94 -17.99 -1.00
N SER A 65 19.52 -18.84 -1.92
CA SER A 65 20.44 -19.61 -2.76
C SER A 65 21.20 -18.77 -3.80
N LEU A 66 20.63 -17.63 -4.22
CA LEU A 66 21.19 -16.74 -5.25
C LEU A 66 22.02 -15.59 -4.67
N LEU A 67 21.74 -15.21 -3.42
CA LEU A 67 22.26 -14.00 -2.79
C LEU A 67 22.88 -14.30 -1.41
N ASN A 68 23.43 -13.29 -0.74
CA ASN A 68 23.81 -13.39 0.68
C ASN A 68 22.56 -13.70 1.52
N ASP A 69 22.60 -14.71 2.39
CA ASP A 69 21.44 -15.10 3.19
C ASP A 69 20.93 -13.96 4.09
N LYS A 70 21.86 -13.07 4.49
CA LYS A 70 21.58 -11.89 5.30
C LYS A 70 20.94 -10.74 4.54
N GLN A 71 20.83 -10.81 3.20
CA GLN A 71 20.14 -9.80 2.39
C GLN A 71 18.68 -10.18 2.09
N VAL A 72 18.22 -11.34 2.59
CA VAL A 72 16.87 -11.87 2.37
C VAL A 72 16.14 -12.06 3.69
N PHE A 73 15.12 -11.22 3.92
CA PHE A 73 14.37 -11.11 5.17
C PHE A 73 12.96 -11.69 5.03
N ASP A 74 12.58 -12.56 5.97
CA ASP A 74 11.18 -12.95 6.15
C ASP A 74 10.49 -11.95 7.07
N LEU A 75 9.47 -11.28 6.55
CA LEU A 75 8.68 -10.28 7.27
C LEU A 75 7.85 -10.86 8.43
N ASN A 76 7.71 -12.19 8.49
CA ASN A 76 7.10 -12.88 9.65
C ASN A 76 8.11 -13.16 10.76
N VAL A 77 9.42 -13.03 10.50
CA VAL A 77 10.50 -13.25 11.46
C VAL A 77 11.02 -11.93 11.99
N GLU A 78 11.26 -10.96 11.10
CA GLU A 78 11.77 -9.64 11.48
C GLU A 78 11.03 -8.54 10.73
N THR A 79 10.69 -7.46 11.44
CA THR A 79 9.94 -6.34 10.89
C THR A 79 10.85 -5.42 10.06
N PRO A 80 10.33 -4.80 8.98
CA PRO A 80 11.13 -4.01 8.06
C PRO A 80 11.72 -2.76 8.73
N ASP A 81 11.04 -2.18 9.72
CA ASP A 81 11.55 -1.06 10.52
C ASP A 81 12.85 -1.42 11.23
N LYS A 82 12.88 -2.55 11.95
CA LYS A 82 14.08 -3.02 12.65
C LYS A 82 15.22 -3.33 11.67
N VAL A 83 14.90 -3.99 10.56
CA VAL A 83 15.89 -4.35 9.54
C VAL A 83 16.51 -3.10 8.92
N LEU A 84 15.68 -2.18 8.43
CA LEU A 84 16.15 -0.99 7.72
C LEU A 84 16.86 -0.03 8.69
N GLN A 85 16.35 0.18 9.90
CA GLN A 85 17.05 0.96 10.92
C GLN A 85 18.46 0.39 11.20
N ARG A 86 18.56 -0.94 11.39
CA ARG A 86 19.86 -1.60 11.58
C ARG A 86 20.80 -1.37 10.39
N ILE A 87 20.32 -1.59 9.16
CA ILE A 87 21.15 -1.48 7.95
C ILE A 87 21.61 -0.04 7.74
N TYR A 88 20.71 0.94 7.81
CA TYR A 88 21.08 2.36 7.65
C TYR A 88 21.98 2.85 8.78
N HIS A 89 21.77 2.40 10.02
CA HIS A 89 22.70 2.67 11.12
C HIS A 89 24.10 2.11 10.85
N ASN A 90 24.19 0.88 10.33
CA ASN A 90 25.47 0.28 9.96
C ASN A 90 26.16 1.04 8.80
N LEU A 91 25.40 1.41 7.76
CA LEU A 91 25.91 2.19 6.64
C LEU A 91 26.42 3.56 7.09
N GLU A 92 25.74 4.19 8.05
CA GLU A 92 26.19 5.47 8.62
C GLU A 92 27.47 5.33 9.45
N ARG A 93 27.59 4.24 10.22
CA ARG A 93 28.83 3.89 10.92
C ARG A 93 29.99 3.63 9.95
N LEU A 94 29.70 3.17 8.74
CA LEU A 94 30.65 2.87 7.67
C LEU A 94 30.76 4.01 6.64
N LYS A 95 30.44 5.25 7.00
CA LYS A 95 30.50 6.41 6.09
C LYS A 95 31.89 6.72 5.51
N ASP A 96 32.96 6.23 6.15
CA ASP A 96 34.34 6.38 5.66
C ASP A 96 34.76 5.19 4.75
N ASP A 97 33.91 4.17 4.63
CA ASP A 97 34.10 3.03 3.73
C ASP A 97 33.49 3.35 2.36
N ALA A 98 34.36 3.59 1.37
CA ALA A 98 33.96 3.91 0.01
C ALA A 98 33.07 2.82 -0.65
N PHE A 99 33.20 1.57 -0.22
CA PHE A 99 32.36 0.47 -0.68
C PHE A 99 30.96 0.56 -0.07
N ALA A 100 30.85 0.83 1.24
CA ALA A 100 29.58 1.03 1.92
C ALA A 100 28.83 2.27 1.42
N CYS A 101 29.53 3.37 1.14
CA CYS A 101 28.93 4.58 0.54
C CYS A 101 28.28 4.26 -0.80
N LYS A 102 28.98 3.56 -1.70
CA LYS A 102 28.42 3.16 -3.00
C LYS A 102 27.23 2.22 -2.86
N ILE A 103 27.22 1.38 -1.84
CA ILE A 103 26.04 0.55 -1.53
C ILE A 103 24.88 1.42 -1.07
N LYS A 104 25.09 2.36 -0.14
CA LYS A 104 24.05 3.30 0.33
C LYS A 104 23.43 4.08 -0.82
N GLU A 105 24.25 4.54 -1.77
CA GLU A 105 23.81 5.34 -2.94
C GLU A 105 23.01 4.55 -3.96
N LYS A 106 23.33 3.26 -4.16
CA LYS A 106 22.75 2.43 -5.23
C LYS A 106 21.77 1.38 -4.73
N LEU A 107 21.47 1.39 -3.43
CA LEU A 107 20.63 0.38 -2.81
C LEU A 107 19.22 0.40 -3.41
N LYS A 108 18.76 -0.77 -3.82
CA LYS A 108 17.37 -1.02 -4.19
C LYS A 108 16.74 -2.03 -3.25
N ILE A 109 15.42 -2.01 -3.18
CA ILE A 109 14.66 -2.93 -2.34
C ILE A 109 13.70 -3.73 -3.21
N ILE A 110 13.63 -5.04 -2.97
CA ILE A 110 12.56 -5.90 -3.49
C ILE A 110 11.63 -6.25 -2.34
N VAL A 111 10.32 -6.14 -2.55
CA VAL A 111 9.30 -6.62 -1.62
C VAL A 111 8.38 -7.62 -2.28
N ALA A 112 8.24 -8.81 -1.70
CA ALA A 112 7.35 -9.86 -2.18
C ALA A 112 6.18 -10.07 -1.21
N GLY A 113 4.97 -9.77 -1.68
CA GLY A 113 3.76 -9.79 -0.85
C GLY A 113 2.54 -9.26 -1.59
N GLY A 114 1.48 -8.97 -0.84
CA GLY A 114 0.34 -8.20 -1.37
C GLY A 114 0.55 -6.69 -1.19
N ASP A 115 -0.42 -5.89 -1.64
CA ASP A 115 -0.37 -4.42 -1.54
C ASP A 115 -0.12 -3.92 -0.11
N GLY A 116 -0.64 -4.60 0.91
CA GLY A 116 -0.40 -4.25 2.31
C GLY A 116 1.05 -4.46 2.76
N THR A 117 1.71 -5.52 2.27
CA THR A 117 3.14 -5.77 2.54
C THR A 117 4.01 -4.68 1.89
N ALA A 118 3.70 -4.32 0.64
CA ALA A 118 4.41 -3.26 -0.07
C ALA A 118 4.20 -1.89 0.58
N SER A 119 2.95 -1.57 0.96
CA SER A 119 2.61 -0.32 1.66
C SER A 119 3.28 -0.21 3.02
N TRP A 120 3.41 -1.31 3.77
CA TRP A 120 4.13 -1.33 5.04
C TRP A 120 5.60 -0.94 4.85
N LEU A 121 6.27 -1.50 3.84
CA LEU A 121 7.66 -1.19 3.55
C LEU A 121 7.85 0.25 3.05
N LEU A 122 6.95 0.75 2.21
CA LEU A 122 6.93 2.15 1.78
C LEU A 122 6.79 3.10 2.98
N GLY A 123 5.87 2.80 3.90
CA GLY A 123 5.70 3.57 5.14
C GLY A 123 6.96 3.61 5.98
N VAL A 124 7.59 2.46 6.22
CA VAL A 124 8.87 2.41 6.95
C VAL A 124 9.95 3.23 6.24
N VAL A 125 10.07 3.17 4.92
CA VAL A 125 11.06 3.97 4.18
C VAL A 125 10.78 5.47 4.30
N CYS A 126 9.51 5.88 4.30
CA CYS A 126 9.13 7.26 4.57
C CYS A 126 9.48 7.70 5.99
N ASP A 127 9.21 6.87 6.99
CA ASP A 127 9.47 7.16 8.41
C ASP A 127 10.97 7.27 8.74
N LEU A 128 11.85 6.73 7.89
CA LEU A 128 13.30 6.86 8.04
C LEU A 128 13.84 8.23 7.62
N GLU A 129 13.04 9.06 6.94
CA GLU A 129 13.40 10.42 6.50
C GLU A 129 14.76 10.47 5.77
N LEU A 130 15.04 9.45 4.96
CA LEU A 130 16.29 9.35 4.23
C LEU A 130 16.40 10.46 3.18
N SER A 131 17.58 11.08 3.07
CA SER A 131 17.83 12.10 2.03
C SER A 131 17.64 11.56 0.62
N ASN A 132 18.03 10.30 0.41
CA ASN A 132 17.85 9.55 -0.83
C ASN A 132 17.22 8.18 -0.49
N PRO A 133 15.89 8.07 -0.47
CA PRO A 133 15.23 6.80 -0.21
C PRO A 133 15.46 5.80 -1.36
N PRO A 134 15.66 4.50 -1.07
CA PRO A 134 15.93 3.51 -2.09
C PRO A 134 14.65 3.20 -2.90
N PRO A 135 14.75 2.98 -4.23
CA PRO A 135 13.61 2.54 -5.01
C PRO A 135 13.17 1.13 -4.61
N ILE A 136 11.85 0.89 -4.66
CA ILE A 136 11.23 -0.37 -4.24
C ILE A 136 10.57 -1.05 -5.45
N ALA A 137 10.98 -2.28 -5.74
CA ALA A 137 10.33 -3.16 -6.71
C ALA A 137 9.41 -4.16 -5.99
N THR A 138 8.20 -4.34 -6.51
CA THR A 138 7.17 -5.16 -5.86
C THR A 138 6.92 -6.45 -6.63
N ILE A 139 7.10 -7.60 -5.97
CA ILE A 139 6.70 -8.90 -6.48
C ILE A 139 5.24 -9.19 -6.08
N PRO A 140 4.32 -9.37 -7.06
CA PRO A 140 2.89 -9.58 -6.81
C PRO A 140 2.62 -10.98 -6.22
N LEU A 141 2.49 -11.10 -4.90
CA LEU A 141 2.05 -12.34 -4.21
C LEU A 141 0.67 -12.21 -3.55
N GLY A 142 -0.04 -11.11 -3.76
CA GLY A 142 -1.37 -10.86 -3.21
C GLY A 142 -2.53 -11.26 -4.15
N THR A 143 -3.76 -11.05 -3.68
CA THR A 143 -4.95 -11.26 -4.50
C THR A 143 -5.21 -10.10 -5.48
N GLY A 144 -5.08 -8.86 -4.99
CA GLY A 144 -5.39 -7.62 -5.71
C GLY A 144 -4.25 -7.11 -6.58
N ASN A 145 -3.05 -7.00 -6.00
CA ASN A 145 -1.80 -6.63 -6.69
C ASN A 145 -1.93 -5.32 -7.49
N ASN A 146 -2.45 -4.26 -6.87
CA ASN A 146 -2.66 -2.97 -7.52
C ASN A 146 -1.35 -2.19 -7.67
N LEU A 147 -0.52 -2.16 -6.62
CA LEU A 147 0.80 -1.52 -6.67
C LEU A 147 1.69 -2.16 -7.74
N PRO A 148 1.99 -3.47 -7.71
CA PRO A 148 2.82 -4.08 -8.75
C PRO A 148 2.23 -3.92 -10.16
N PHE A 149 0.90 -3.91 -10.33
CA PHE A 149 0.29 -3.67 -11.63
C PHE A 149 0.50 -2.22 -12.12
N ALA A 150 0.28 -1.22 -11.26
CA ALA A 150 0.43 0.19 -11.59
C ALA A 150 1.87 0.56 -12.02
N PHE A 151 2.88 -0.13 -11.47
CA PHE A 151 4.29 0.06 -11.81
C PHE A 151 4.82 -0.90 -12.88
N GLY A 152 3.94 -1.69 -13.52
CA GLY A 152 4.32 -2.56 -14.65
C GLY A 152 4.96 -3.89 -14.28
N TRP A 153 5.00 -4.26 -12.99
CA TRP A 153 5.46 -5.58 -12.52
C TRP A 153 4.44 -6.70 -12.76
N GLY A 154 3.21 -6.33 -13.14
CA GLY A 154 2.15 -7.24 -13.49
C GLY A 154 1.29 -7.72 -12.31
N LYS A 155 0.31 -8.56 -12.61
CA LYS A 155 -0.76 -8.97 -11.68
C LYS A 155 -0.58 -10.38 -11.12
N LYS A 156 0.05 -11.27 -11.91
CA LYS A 156 0.12 -12.70 -11.62
C LYS A 156 1.31 -13.00 -10.74
N ASN A 157 1.14 -13.96 -9.84
CA ASN A 157 2.25 -14.50 -9.05
C ASN A 157 3.36 -15.00 -10.01
N PRO A 158 4.63 -14.63 -9.77
CA PRO A 158 5.73 -15.14 -10.58
C PRO A 158 6.03 -16.60 -10.24
N GLY A 159 6.89 -17.24 -11.05
CA GLY A 159 7.55 -18.47 -10.65
C GLY A 159 8.50 -18.25 -9.48
N THR A 160 8.71 -19.29 -8.67
CA THR A 160 9.54 -19.25 -7.46
C THR A 160 10.92 -19.90 -7.66
N ASP A 161 11.18 -20.47 -8.84
CA ASP A 161 12.44 -21.09 -9.19
C ASP A 161 13.57 -20.07 -9.45
N LYS A 162 14.80 -20.56 -9.54
CA LYS A 162 16.00 -19.72 -9.74
C LYS A 162 15.93 -18.87 -11.02
N SER A 163 15.46 -19.44 -12.13
CA SER A 163 15.37 -18.72 -13.41
C SER A 163 14.36 -17.57 -13.32
N SER A 164 13.22 -17.82 -12.68
CA SER A 164 12.21 -16.78 -12.42
C SER A 164 12.76 -15.65 -11.53
N ALA A 165 13.50 -15.98 -10.47
CA ALA A 165 14.10 -14.98 -9.58
C ALA A 165 15.22 -14.17 -10.27
N GLU A 166 16.10 -14.82 -11.03
CA GLU A 166 17.14 -14.14 -11.82
C GLU A 166 16.54 -13.24 -12.91
N SER A 167 15.48 -13.69 -13.57
CA SER A 167 14.73 -12.88 -14.53
C SER A 167 14.15 -11.62 -13.88
N PHE A 168 13.59 -11.73 -12.67
CA PHE A 168 13.09 -10.57 -11.94
C PHE A 168 14.23 -9.61 -11.54
N LEU A 169 15.36 -10.13 -11.04
CA LEU A 169 16.56 -9.32 -10.77
C LEU A 169 17.05 -8.56 -12.02
N ALA A 170 17.05 -9.22 -13.19
CA ALA A 170 17.42 -8.59 -14.45
C ALA A 170 16.44 -7.47 -14.87
N GLN A 171 15.14 -7.63 -14.58
CA GLN A 171 14.14 -6.58 -14.78
C GLN A 171 14.37 -5.40 -13.83
N VAL A 172 14.68 -5.65 -12.55
CA VAL A 172 14.95 -4.61 -11.55
C VAL A 172 16.17 -3.74 -11.90
N ILE A 173 17.22 -4.31 -12.49
CA ILE A 173 18.37 -3.52 -12.98
C ILE A 173 17.93 -2.55 -14.08
N LYS A 174 17.09 -3.00 -15.02
CA LYS A 174 16.69 -2.24 -16.21
C LYS A 174 15.49 -1.32 -15.97
N ALA A 175 14.81 -1.47 -14.84
CA ALA A 175 13.59 -0.75 -14.53
C ALA A 175 13.86 0.76 -14.39
N LYS A 176 12.91 1.55 -14.88
CA LYS A 176 12.89 3.00 -14.67
C LYS A 176 12.26 3.29 -13.31
N GLU A 177 12.90 4.15 -12.54
CA GLU A 177 12.38 4.64 -11.27
C GLU A 177 11.23 5.64 -11.51
N LEU A 178 10.17 5.50 -10.72
CA LEU A 178 9.02 6.38 -10.71
C LEU A 178 8.76 6.81 -9.28
N LYS A 179 8.38 8.08 -9.08
CA LYS A 179 7.92 8.57 -7.79
C LYS A 179 6.47 8.13 -7.58
N ILE A 180 6.04 8.21 -6.33
CA ILE A 180 4.66 7.98 -5.95
C ILE A 180 4.26 8.89 -4.81
N ASP A 181 3.05 9.42 -4.90
CA ASP A 181 2.46 10.23 -3.86
C ASP A 181 2.12 9.36 -2.62
N ASN A 182 2.41 9.90 -1.44
CA ASN A 182 2.09 9.30 -0.16
C ASN A 182 0.93 10.08 0.45
N TRP A 183 -0.27 9.53 0.41
CA TRP A 183 -1.45 10.20 0.94
C TRP A 183 -1.60 9.94 2.44
N HIS A 184 -1.53 11.01 3.20
CA HIS A 184 -1.75 11.02 4.64
C HIS A 184 -3.24 11.14 4.96
N VAL A 185 -3.73 10.23 5.79
CA VAL A 185 -5.07 10.24 6.37
C VAL A 185 -4.96 10.70 7.80
N LEU A 186 -5.71 11.74 8.14
CA LEU A 186 -5.95 12.17 9.51
C LEU A 186 -7.41 11.92 9.84
N MET A 187 -7.66 11.05 10.82
CA MET A 187 -9.01 10.70 11.27
C MET A 187 -9.20 11.13 12.71
N ARG A 188 -10.27 11.87 12.98
CA ARG A 188 -10.65 12.30 14.33
C ARG A 188 -11.91 11.57 14.75
N MET A 189 -11.84 10.94 15.92
CA MET A 189 -12.93 10.16 16.50
C MET A 189 -13.25 10.66 17.90
N LYS A 190 -14.52 10.66 18.29
CA LYS A 190 -14.90 11.08 19.64
C LYS A 190 -14.37 10.05 20.65
N SER A 191 -13.74 10.52 21.73
CA SER A 191 -13.27 9.64 22.81
C SER A 191 -14.45 8.93 23.48
N PRO A 192 -14.35 7.62 23.76
CA PRO A 192 -15.41 6.91 24.49
C PRO A 192 -15.57 7.47 25.90
N GLU A 193 -16.81 7.58 26.39
CA GLU A 193 -17.11 8.04 27.76
C GLU A 193 -16.73 7.00 28.83
N LYS A 194 -16.53 5.72 28.45
CA LYS A 194 -16.02 4.62 29.29
C LYS A 194 -15.15 3.66 28.46
N GLY A 195 -13.96 3.32 28.97
CA GLY A 195 -13.04 2.34 28.38
C GLY A 195 -11.77 2.97 27.77
N SER A 196 -10.65 2.24 27.80
CA SER A 196 -9.41 2.69 27.15
C SER A 196 -9.46 2.44 25.63
N CYS A 197 -8.83 3.32 24.87
CA CYS A 197 -8.69 3.24 23.41
C CYS A 197 -7.68 2.15 22.96
N ASP A 198 -7.19 1.31 23.88
CA ASP A 198 -6.11 0.37 23.60
C ASP A 198 -6.60 -0.93 22.89
N SER A 199 -7.91 -1.08 22.67
CA SER A 199 -8.54 -2.25 22.03
C SER A 199 -8.91 -2.08 20.54
N ILE A 200 -8.44 -1.00 19.89
CA ILE A 200 -8.77 -0.72 18.48
C ILE A 200 -7.82 -1.49 17.55
N ASP A 201 -8.32 -2.48 16.82
CA ASP A 201 -7.60 -3.11 15.70
C ASP A 201 -7.58 -2.16 14.50
N LEU A 202 -6.66 -1.20 14.52
CA LEU A 202 -6.43 -0.31 13.39
C LEU A 202 -5.79 -1.08 12.24
N PRO A 203 -6.12 -0.73 10.98
CA PRO A 203 -5.34 -1.17 9.83
C PRO A 203 -3.85 -0.87 10.07
N PRO A 204 -2.92 -1.74 9.69
CA PRO A 204 -1.48 -1.50 9.86
C PRO A 204 -0.96 -0.19 9.25
N SER A 205 -1.70 0.37 8.29
CA SER A 205 -1.41 1.66 7.65
C SER A 205 -1.84 2.87 8.47
N LEU A 206 -2.72 2.70 9.47
CA LEU A 206 -3.14 3.74 10.41
C LEU A 206 -2.44 3.50 11.74
N HIS A 207 -1.46 4.34 12.04
CA HIS A 207 -0.85 4.39 13.35
C HIS A 207 -1.71 5.29 14.24
N ALA A 208 -2.26 4.74 15.33
CA ALA A 208 -2.55 5.58 16.49
C ALA A 208 -1.19 6.13 16.90
N PHE A 209 -0.89 7.38 16.56
CA PHE A 209 0.28 8.05 17.12
C PHE A 209 0.23 7.81 18.63
N ARG A 210 1.34 7.37 19.25
CA ARG A 210 1.51 7.36 20.72
C ARG A 210 0.85 8.64 21.20
N ARG A 211 -0.28 8.53 21.93
CA ARG A 211 -1.20 9.63 22.30
C ARG A 211 -0.52 10.96 22.06
N ALA A 212 -0.86 11.63 20.96
CA ALA A 212 -0.19 12.85 20.54
C ALA A 212 0.05 13.74 21.77
N SER A 213 1.27 14.21 21.95
CA SER A 213 1.66 15.08 23.07
C SER A 213 0.54 16.11 23.30
N PRO A 214 0.14 16.41 24.56
CA PRO A 214 -0.89 17.43 24.84
C PRO A 214 -0.63 18.79 24.15
N SER A 215 0.59 19.03 23.68
CA SER A 215 1.02 20.22 22.94
C SER A 215 0.85 20.17 21.41
N ASP A 216 0.39 19.07 20.80
CA ASP A 216 0.18 19.00 19.35
C ASP A 216 -1.06 19.82 18.94
N GLN A 217 -0.92 20.78 18.03
CA GLN A 217 -2.01 21.68 17.57
C GLN A 217 -3.19 20.90 16.93
N ALA A 218 -2.96 19.65 16.55
CA ALA A 218 -4.00 18.78 16.00
C ALA A 218 -4.88 18.09 17.07
N ASN A 219 -4.52 18.18 18.36
CA ASN A 219 -5.31 17.61 19.45
C ASN A 219 -6.53 18.48 19.75
N ILE A 220 -7.70 17.86 19.69
CA ILE A 220 -8.96 18.46 20.11
C ILE A 220 -9.40 17.71 21.36
N GLU A 221 -9.64 18.46 22.44
CA GLU A 221 -10.11 17.90 23.70
C GLU A 221 -11.40 17.10 23.48
N GLY A 222 -11.45 15.86 24.02
CA GLY A 222 -12.57 14.93 23.82
C GLY A 222 -12.51 14.07 22.55
N TYR A 223 -11.40 14.11 21.79
CA TYR A 223 -11.23 13.31 20.57
C TYR A 223 -9.88 12.57 20.53
N HIS A 224 -9.89 11.40 19.89
CA HIS A 224 -8.69 10.67 19.46
C HIS A 224 -8.38 10.97 18.00
N THR A 225 -7.12 11.31 17.72
CA THR A 225 -6.63 11.54 16.36
C THR A 225 -5.76 10.36 15.93
N PHE A 226 -6.12 9.75 14.80
CA PHE A 226 -5.38 8.69 14.13
C PHE A 226 -4.74 9.25 12.86
N ARG A 227 -3.51 8.81 12.57
CA ARG A 227 -2.78 9.22 11.36
C ARG A 227 -2.29 8.00 10.62
N GLY A 228 -2.18 8.07 9.31
CA GLY A 228 -1.56 7.00 8.53
C GLY A 228 -1.33 7.38 7.09
N GLY A 229 -0.61 6.54 6.37
CA GLY A 229 -0.29 6.73 4.96
C GLY A 229 -0.96 5.65 4.10
N PHE A 230 -1.31 5.99 2.85
CA PHE A 230 -1.64 4.99 1.85
C PHE A 230 -1.10 5.37 0.46
N TRP A 231 -0.81 4.34 -0.32
CA TRP A 231 -0.28 4.46 -1.68
C TRP A 231 -1.24 3.91 -2.75
N ASN A 232 -2.37 3.32 -2.34
CA ASN A 232 -3.29 2.65 -3.25
C ASN A 232 -4.63 3.40 -3.37
N TYR A 233 -5.49 3.26 -2.37
CA TYR A 233 -6.77 3.96 -2.31
C TYR A 233 -7.28 4.04 -0.87
N PHE A 234 -8.21 4.98 -0.66
CA PHE A 234 -9.08 5.06 0.51
C PHE A 234 -10.52 4.91 0.05
N SER A 235 -11.33 4.07 0.71
CA SER A 235 -12.76 3.93 0.38
C SER A 235 -13.68 4.15 1.57
N LEU A 236 -14.84 4.74 1.28
CA LEU A 236 -15.91 5.03 2.23
C LEU A 236 -17.24 4.50 1.69
N GLY A 237 -18.07 3.95 2.59
CA GLY A 237 -19.40 3.46 2.30
C GLY A 237 -19.40 2.00 1.84
N MET A 238 -20.28 1.68 0.90
CA MET A 238 -20.64 0.30 0.55
C MET A 238 -19.45 -0.59 0.14
N ASP A 239 -18.43 -0.04 -0.54
CA ASP A 239 -17.23 -0.79 -0.97
C ASP A 239 -16.34 -1.19 0.22
N ALA A 240 -16.17 -0.28 1.17
CA ALA A 240 -15.38 -0.49 2.37
C ALA A 240 -15.95 -1.64 3.23
N GLN A 241 -17.28 -1.76 3.29
CA GLN A 241 -17.96 -2.84 4.01
C GLN A 241 -17.65 -4.23 3.42
N THR A 242 -17.70 -4.38 2.10
CA THR A 242 -17.36 -5.65 1.43
C THR A 242 -15.88 -5.99 1.63
N SER A 243 -15.00 -5.01 1.48
CA SER A 243 -13.56 -5.18 1.67
C SER A 243 -13.21 -5.58 3.11
N TYR A 244 -13.89 -5.01 4.10
CA TYR A 244 -13.75 -5.39 5.51
C TYR A 244 -14.20 -6.84 5.76
N GLU A 245 -15.38 -7.22 5.31
CA GLU A 245 -15.90 -8.58 5.55
C GLU A 245 -15.04 -9.64 4.83
N PHE A 246 -14.57 -9.36 3.62
CA PHE A 246 -13.64 -10.24 2.90
C PHE A 246 -12.33 -10.43 3.68
N HIS A 247 -11.76 -9.33 4.21
CA HIS A 247 -10.53 -9.38 4.99
C HIS A 247 -10.73 -10.11 6.32
N SER A 248 -11.87 -9.90 6.99
CA SER A 248 -12.25 -10.61 8.21
C SER A 248 -12.34 -12.12 7.98
N GLN A 249 -13.06 -12.56 6.93
CA GLN A 249 -13.13 -13.97 6.55
C GLN A 249 -11.75 -14.56 6.22
N ARG A 250 -10.88 -13.78 5.57
CA ARG A 250 -9.51 -14.20 5.26
C ARG A 250 -8.64 -14.35 6.52
N LYS A 251 -8.83 -13.48 7.53
CA LYS A 251 -8.18 -13.61 8.84
C LYS A 251 -8.67 -14.85 9.59
N LEU A 252 -9.97 -15.12 9.57
CA LEU A 252 -10.59 -16.24 10.29
C LEU A 252 -10.34 -17.61 9.64
N HIS A 253 -10.26 -17.67 8.31
CA HIS A 253 -10.19 -18.92 7.56
C HIS A 253 -9.08 -18.89 6.48
N PRO A 254 -7.81 -18.65 6.84
CA PRO A 254 -6.72 -18.47 5.88
C PRO A 254 -6.55 -19.64 4.90
N GLU A 255 -6.89 -20.87 5.30
CA GLU A 255 -6.86 -22.07 4.48
C GLU A 255 -7.75 -21.98 3.24
N ASN A 256 -8.83 -21.20 3.32
CA ASN A 256 -9.77 -20.99 2.22
C ASN A 256 -9.31 -19.95 1.19
N PHE A 257 -8.22 -19.23 1.48
CA PHE A 257 -7.76 -18.09 0.70
C PHE A 257 -6.36 -18.24 0.08
N LYS A 258 -6.00 -19.46 -0.35
CA LYS A 258 -4.67 -19.77 -0.91
C LYS A 258 -4.49 -19.39 -2.39
N ASN A 259 -5.58 -19.32 -3.15
CA ASN A 259 -5.53 -19.16 -4.61
C ASN A 259 -6.08 -17.81 -5.06
N GLN A 260 -5.31 -17.06 -5.86
CA GLN A 260 -5.68 -15.72 -6.33
C GLN A 260 -7.06 -15.69 -7.03
N LEU A 261 -7.32 -16.63 -7.94
CA LEU A 261 -8.61 -16.71 -8.66
C LEU A 261 -9.78 -17.06 -7.74
N VAL A 262 -9.58 -17.99 -6.80
CA VAL A 262 -10.60 -18.36 -5.81
C VAL A 262 -10.91 -17.18 -4.91
N ASN A 263 -9.89 -16.43 -4.49
CA ASN A 263 -10.03 -15.25 -3.66
C ASN A 263 -10.83 -14.16 -4.38
N GLN A 264 -10.54 -13.91 -5.66
CA GLN A 264 -11.31 -12.96 -6.49
C GLN A 264 -12.78 -13.40 -6.63
N SER A 265 -13.04 -14.70 -6.82
CA SER A 265 -14.41 -15.24 -6.88
C SER A 265 -15.15 -15.10 -5.54
N ARG A 266 -14.47 -15.34 -4.40
CA ARG A 266 -15.05 -15.16 -3.07
C ARG A 266 -15.41 -13.69 -2.79
N TYR A 267 -14.53 -12.76 -3.18
CA TYR A 267 -14.81 -11.32 -3.09
C TYR A 267 -16.06 -10.94 -3.88
N LEU A 268 -16.17 -11.41 -5.12
CA LEU A 268 -17.35 -11.18 -5.96
C LEU A 268 -18.63 -11.78 -5.34
N LYS A 269 -18.56 -13.01 -4.80
CA LYS A 269 -19.70 -13.64 -4.11
C LYS A 269 -20.13 -12.85 -2.88
N LEU A 270 -19.18 -12.28 -2.14
CA LEU A 270 -19.47 -11.47 -0.97
C LEU A 270 -20.19 -10.17 -1.34
N ALA A 271 -19.69 -9.49 -2.37
CA ALA A 271 -20.38 -8.36 -2.98
C ALA A 271 -21.81 -8.75 -3.41
N CYS A 272 -22.01 -9.95 -3.98
CA CYS A 272 -23.35 -10.44 -4.31
C CYS A 272 -24.25 -10.60 -3.07
N LYS A 273 -23.73 -11.21 -2.00
CA LYS A 273 -24.50 -11.53 -0.78
C LYS A 273 -24.95 -10.30 0.00
N GLN A 274 -24.17 -9.21 0.01
CA GLN A 274 -24.54 -7.97 0.70
C GLN A 274 -25.70 -7.19 0.02
N GLY A 275 -26.40 -7.80 -0.95
CA GLY A 275 -27.51 -7.18 -1.67
C GLY A 275 -27.05 -6.04 -2.59
N TRP A 276 -25.76 -5.99 -2.91
CA TRP A 276 -25.09 -4.89 -3.61
C TRP A 276 -25.62 -4.74 -5.06
N PHE A 277 -26.09 -5.84 -5.67
CA PHE A 277 -26.81 -5.88 -6.94
C PHE A 277 -28.31 -5.52 -6.84
N CYS A 278 -28.88 -5.51 -5.64
CA CYS A 278 -30.26 -5.13 -5.41
C CYS A 278 -30.35 -3.87 -4.53
N ALA A 279 -29.28 -3.07 -4.45
CA ALA A 279 -29.16 -1.95 -3.52
C ALA A 279 -30.23 -0.86 -3.71
N SER A 280 -30.73 -0.68 -4.94
CA SER A 280 -31.84 0.23 -5.23
C SER A 280 -33.20 -0.26 -4.69
N LEU A 281 -33.33 -1.55 -4.38
CA LEU A 281 -34.58 -2.19 -3.93
C LEU A 281 -34.55 -2.58 -2.45
N LEU A 282 -33.37 -2.89 -1.91
CA LEU A 282 -33.21 -3.50 -0.57
C LEU A 282 -32.54 -2.59 0.47
N HIS A 283 -31.84 -1.53 0.05
CA HIS A 283 -31.10 -0.67 0.98
C HIS A 283 -31.77 0.70 1.12
N PRO A 284 -32.17 1.11 2.35
CA PRO A 284 -32.80 2.40 2.57
C PRO A 284 -31.93 3.57 2.08
N PHE A 285 -32.58 4.66 1.66
CA PHE A 285 -31.91 5.87 1.17
C PHE A 285 -30.97 6.53 2.21
N SER A 286 -31.14 6.18 3.49
CA SER A 286 -30.34 6.63 4.65
C SER A 286 -28.86 6.23 4.63
N HIS A 287 -28.43 5.42 3.65
CA HIS A 287 -27.04 4.97 3.50
C HIS A 287 -26.28 5.68 2.36
N ASN A 288 -26.83 6.75 1.78
CA ASN A 288 -26.11 7.51 0.76
C ASN A 288 -25.04 8.43 1.37
N ILE A 289 -23.97 8.69 0.63
CA ILE A 289 -22.84 9.46 1.18
C ILE A 289 -23.22 10.91 1.47
N ALA A 290 -24.12 11.51 0.68
CA ALA A 290 -24.54 12.91 0.83
C ALA A 290 -25.28 13.18 2.16
N GLN A 291 -25.96 12.17 2.72
CA GLN A 291 -26.59 12.22 4.04
C GLN A 291 -25.62 11.89 5.17
N LEU A 292 -24.62 11.05 4.91
CA LEU A 292 -23.62 10.62 5.90
C LEU A 292 -22.56 11.69 6.16
N ALA A 293 -22.07 12.37 5.12
CA ALA A 293 -20.99 13.33 5.23
C ALA A 293 -21.17 14.54 4.32
N GLN A 294 -20.71 15.71 4.80
CA GLN A 294 -20.32 16.82 3.94
C GLN A 294 -18.91 16.55 3.45
N VAL A 295 -18.69 16.67 2.15
CA VAL A 295 -17.38 16.42 1.53
C VAL A 295 -16.86 17.73 0.99
N LYS A 296 -15.62 18.08 1.36
CA LYS A 296 -14.93 19.27 0.87
C LYS A 296 -13.65 18.86 0.15
N ILE A 297 -13.30 19.59 -0.89
CA ILE A 297 -12.05 19.39 -1.63
C ILE A 297 -11.22 20.67 -1.64
N CYS A 298 -9.91 20.51 -1.59
CA CYS A 298 -8.95 21.60 -1.73
C CYS A 298 -8.32 21.52 -3.12
N ASP A 299 -8.43 22.62 -3.87
CA ASP A 299 -7.77 22.74 -5.16
C ASP A 299 -6.29 23.15 -5.01
N LYS A 300 -5.60 23.31 -6.15
CA LYS A 300 -4.20 23.71 -6.24
C LYS A 300 -3.93 25.11 -5.66
N SER A 301 -4.95 25.95 -5.53
CA SER A 301 -4.82 27.29 -4.95
C SER A 301 -4.89 27.27 -3.42
N GLY A 302 -5.20 26.12 -2.81
CA GLY A 302 -5.39 26.00 -1.37
C GLY A 302 -6.81 26.34 -0.90
N GLN A 303 -7.74 26.59 -1.83
CA GLN A 303 -9.12 26.95 -1.49
C GLN A 303 -9.98 25.70 -1.30
N TRP A 304 -10.70 25.68 -0.18
CA TRP A 304 -11.66 24.62 0.14
C TRP A 304 -13.03 24.93 -0.45
N ASN A 305 -13.57 23.96 -1.18
CA ASN A 305 -14.88 24.04 -1.81
C ASN A 305 -15.73 22.82 -1.42
N ASP A 306 -17.03 23.02 -1.27
CA ASP A 306 -17.97 21.91 -1.07
C ASP A 306 -18.04 21.06 -2.35
N LEU A 307 -17.83 19.76 -2.20
CA LEU A 307 -17.99 18.79 -3.27
C LEU A 307 -19.44 18.33 -3.32
N HIS A 308 -20.13 18.60 -4.44
CA HIS A 308 -21.47 18.09 -4.66
C HIS A 308 -21.45 16.58 -4.88
N ILE A 309 -22.08 15.83 -3.97
CA ILE A 309 -22.26 14.38 -4.07
C ILE A 309 -23.70 14.08 -4.48
N PRO A 310 -23.94 13.45 -5.65
CA PRO A 310 -25.29 13.05 -6.02
C PRO A 310 -25.88 12.04 -5.01
N GLU A 311 -27.17 12.16 -4.67
CA GLU A 311 -27.83 11.29 -3.69
C GLU A 311 -27.84 9.79 -4.07
N SER A 312 -27.59 9.49 -5.35
CA SER A 312 -27.42 8.12 -5.84
C SER A 312 -26.09 7.47 -5.44
N ILE A 313 -25.11 8.24 -4.97
CA ILE A 313 -23.78 7.72 -4.60
C ILE A 313 -23.83 7.12 -3.20
N ARG A 314 -23.48 5.82 -3.12
CA ARG A 314 -23.44 5.02 -1.89
C ARG A 314 -22.03 4.66 -1.44
N SER A 315 -21.03 4.93 -2.28
CA SER A 315 -19.63 4.75 -1.93
C SER A 315 -18.76 5.76 -2.67
N ILE A 316 -17.73 6.26 -1.99
CA ILE A 316 -16.66 7.08 -2.57
C ILE A 316 -15.36 6.31 -2.43
N VAL A 317 -14.58 6.27 -3.50
CA VAL A 317 -13.21 5.74 -3.51
C VAL A 317 -12.30 6.87 -3.96
N CYS A 318 -11.31 7.18 -3.12
CA CYS A 318 -10.22 8.11 -3.42
C CYS A 318 -9.02 7.28 -3.87
N LEU A 319 -8.65 7.41 -5.14
CA LEU A 319 -7.60 6.60 -5.78
C LEU A 319 -6.30 7.41 -5.86
N ASN A 320 -5.19 6.78 -5.52
CA ASN A 320 -3.84 7.27 -5.78
C ASN A 320 -3.21 6.58 -7.00
N LEU A 321 -3.72 5.39 -7.36
CA LEU A 321 -3.21 4.62 -8.49
C LEU A 321 -4.18 4.69 -9.68
N PRO A 322 -3.65 4.68 -10.91
CA PRO A 322 -4.46 4.62 -12.12
C PRO A 322 -5.24 3.30 -12.27
N SER A 323 -4.92 2.30 -11.44
CA SER A 323 -5.54 0.99 -11.44
C SER A 323 -6.08 0.58 -10.07
N PHE A 324 -7.23 -0.09 -10.07
CA PHE A 324 -7.96 -0.57 -8.91
C PHE A 324 -8.36 -2.05 -9.09
N SER A 325 -8.50 -2.79 -7.98
CA SER A 325 -8.96 -4.19 -7.93
C SER A 325 -8.38 -5.11 -9.03
N GLY A 326 -7.05 -5.09 -9.19
CA GLY A 326 -6.36 -5.95 -10.15
C GLY A 326 -6.50 -5.51 -11.61
N GLY A 327 -6.36 -4.20 -11.85
CA GLY A 327 -6.19 -3.62 -13.18
C GLY A 327 -7.42 -2.95 -13.78
N LEU A 328 -8.51 -2.81 -13.02
CA LEU A 328 -9.66 -2.00 -13.44
C LEU A 328 -9.31 -0.51 -13.34
N ASN A 329 -9.95 0.34 -14.13
CA ASN A 329 -9.72 1.78 -14.09
C ASN A 329 -11.02 2.51 -13.75
N PRO A 330 -11.32 2.75 -12.46
CA PRO A 330 -12.55 3.44 -12.05
C PRO A 330 -12.62 4.89 -12.50
N TRP A 331 -11.47 5.53 -12.68
CA TRP A 331 -11.42 6.89 -13.20
C TRP A 331 -11.71 6.92 -14.70
N GLY A 332 -11.23 5.94 -15.46
CA GLY A 332 -11.30 5.90 -16.91
C GLY A 332 -10.53 7.05 -17.56
N THR A 333 -10.98 7.47 -18.75
CA THR A 333 -10.41 8.62 -19.46
C THR A 333 -11.42 9.78 -19.47
N PRO A 334 -11.15 10.89 -18.78
CA PRO A 334 -11.99 12.09 -18.87
C PRO A 334 -12.15 12.56 -20.32
N ASN A 335 -13.33 13.02 -20.69
CA ASN A 335 -13.58 13.57 -22.03
C ASN A 335 -13.56 15.10 -21.98
N PRO A 336 -12.51 15.79 -22.46
CA PRO A 336 -12.37 17.24 -22.36
C PRO A 336 -13.51 18.03 -23.02
N LYS A 337 -14.27 17.40 -23.94
CA LYS A 337 -15.43 18.00 -24.59
C LYS A 337 -16.65 18.09 -23.68
N LYS A 338 -16.71 17.29 -22.61
CA LYS A 338 -17.80 17.37 -21.62
C LYS A 338 -17.45 18.43 -20.59
N GLN A 339 -18.36 19.38 -20.37
CA GLN A 339 -18.15 20.48 -19.42
C GLN A 339 -17.71 20.00 -18.03
N ARG A 340 -18.33 18.93 -17.52
CA ARG A 340 -18.01 18.30 -16.22
C ARG A 340 -16.62 17.64 -16.14
N ASP A 341 -16.01 17.30 -17.28
CA ASP A 341 -14.72 16.61 -17.35
C ASP A 341 -13.61 17.57 -17.78
N ARG A 342 -13.91 18.84 -18.09
CA ARG A 342 -12.97 19.78 -18.74
C ARG A 342 -11.72 20.08 -17.90
N SER A 343 -11.85 20.02 -16.57
CA SER A 343 -10.75 20.26 -15.63
C SER A 343 -10.11 18.97 -15.09
N LEU A 344 -10.61 17.79 -15.50
CA LEU A 344 -10.12 16.50 -15.01
C LEU A 344 -8.98 15.99 -15.91
N THR A 345 -7.91 15.50 -15.31
CA THR A 345 -6.78 14.92 -16.04
C THR A 345 -6.79 13.39 -15.97
N PRO A 346 -6.06 12.70 -16.86
CA PRO A 346 -5.73 11.30 -16.65
C PRO A 346 -5.02 11.11 -15.30
N PRO A 347 -5.22 9.97 -14.62
CA PRO A 347 -4.64 9.72 -13.31
C PRO A 347 -3.16 9.37 -13.46
N PHE A 348 -2.33 9.83 -12.53
CA PHE A 348 -0.91 9.51 -12.51
C PHE A 348 -0.41 9.35 -11.08
N VAL A 349 0.67 8.60 -10.89
CA VAL A 349 1.08 8.15 -9.54
C VAL A 349 1.82 9.22 -8.72
N ASP A 350 2.28 10.31 -9.35
CA ASP A 350 3.08 11.37 -8.73
C ASP A 350 2.67 12.79 -9.17
N ASP A 351 1.38 13.01 -9.46
CA ASP A 351 0.85 14.31 -9.91
C ASP A 351 0.33 15.20 -8.78
N GLY A 352 0.38 14.73 -7.53
CA GLY A 352 -0.10 15.40 -6.32
C GLY A 352 -1.63 15.50 -6.25
N LEU A 353 -2.36 14.70 -7.03
CA LEU A 353 -3.81 14.72 -7.13
C LEU A 353 -4.42 13.37 -6.75
N ILE A 354 -5.56 13.41 -6.05
CA ILE A 354 -6.33 12.22 -5.72
C ILE A 354 -7.59 12.18 -6.57
N GLU A 355 -7.86 11.04 -7.20
CA GLU A 355 -9.07 10.83 -7.98
C GLU A 355 -10.23 10.40 -7.09
N ILE A 356 -11.31 11.19 -7.09
CA ILE A 356 -12.48 10.94 -6.25
C ILE A 356 -13.59 10.35 -7.12
N VAL A 357 -13.88 9.07 -6.93
CA VAL A 357 -14.84 8.30 -7.74
C VAL A 357 -16.02 7.84 -6.89
N GLY A 358 -17.24 8.07 -7.38
CA GLY A 358 -18.48 7.66 -6.75
C GLY A 358 -19.13 6.43 -7.39
N PHE A 359 -19.54 5.47 -6.56
CA PHE A 359 -20.31 4.28 -6.96
C PHE A 359 -21.73 4.29 -6.41
N ARG A 360 -22.67 3.79 -7.21
CA ARG A 360 -24.11 3.78 -6.89
C ARG A 360 -24.55 2.45 -6.29
N ASN A 361 -23.97 1.35 -6.80
CA ASN A 361 -24.31 -0.03 -6.47
C ASN A 361 -23.25 -0.97 -7.09
N ALA A 362 -23.40 -2.28 -6.88
CA ALA A 362 -22.52 -3.29 -7.46
C ALA A 362 -22.52 -3.35 -8.97
N TRP A 363 -23.68 -3.08 -9.59
CA TRP A 363 -23.77 -3.02 -11.05
C TRP A 363 -22.85 -1.93 -11.60
N HIS A 364 -22.75 -0.79 -10.91
CA HIS A 364 -21.82 0.28 -11.29
C HIS A 364 -20.36 -0.12 -11.09
N GLY A 365 -20.06 -1.01 -10.14
CA GLY A 365 -18.74 -1.64 -10.02
C GLY A 365 -18.43 -2.61 -11.16
N LEU A 366 -19.41 -3.40 -11.62
CA LEU A 366 -19.24 -4.29 -12.78
C LEU A 366 -19.06 -3.54 -14.11
N VAL A 367 -19.57 -2.30 -14.23
CA VAL A 367 -19.32 -1.46 -15.39
C VAL A 367 -17.82 -1.35 -15.69
N LEU A 368 -16.96 -1.39 -14.66
CA LEU A 368 -15.50 -1.35 -14.82
C LEU A 368 -14.91 -2.51 -15.63
N LEU A 369 -15.65 -3.62 -15.82
CA LEU A 369 -15.24 -4.72 -16.69
C LEU A 369 -15.39 -4.38 -18.18
N ALA A 370 -16.19 -3.36 -18.52
CA ALA A 370 -16.33 -2.88 -19.89
C ALA A 370 -15.14 -1.98 -20.28
N PRO A 371 -14.65 -2.01 -21.54
CA PRO A 371 -13.46 -1.26 -21.97
C PRO A 371 -13.50 0.27 -21.74
N LYS A 372 -14.71 0.85 -21.62
CA LYS A 372 -14.92 2.29 -21.37
C LYS A 372 -15.71 2.54 -20.08
N GLY A 373 -15.88 1.50 -19.27
CA GLY A 373 -16.60 1.59 -18.03
C GLY A 373 -15.78 2.29 -16.97
N HIS A 374 -16.41 3.24 -16.29
CA HIS A 374 -15.79 4.02 -15.23
C HIS A 374 -16.86 4.38 -14.20
N GLY A 375 -16.45 4.68 -12.98
CA GLY A 375 -17.35 5.18 -11.94
C GLY A 375 -17.77 6.63 -12.20
N THR A 376 -18.54 7.23 -11.28
CA THR A 376 -18.89 8.64 -11.38
C THR A 376 -17.66 9.46 -10.99
N ARG A 377 -17.05 10.20 -11.91
CA ARG A 377 -15.99 11.16 -11.56
C ARG A 377 -16.61 12.30 -10.77
N LEU A 378 -16.20 12.44 -9.51
CA LEU A 378 -16.72 13.49 -8.63
C LEU A 378 -15.79 14.70 -8.65
N ALA A 379 -14.48 14.46 -8.45
CA ALA A 379 -13.46 15.50 -8.47
C ALA A 379 -12.05 14.90 -8.55
N GLN A 380 -11.08 15.77 -8.79
CA GLN A 380 -9.65 15.50 -8.64
C GLN A 380 -9.08 16.66 -7.80
N ALA A 381 -8.35 16.36 -6.73
CA ALA A 381 -8.00 17.36 -5.70
C ALA A 381 -6.67 17.10 -5.01
N ASN A 382 -6.08 18.13 -4.39
CA ASN A 382 -4.86 17.97 -3.57
C ASN A 382 -5.17 17.56 -2.13
N ARG A 383 -6.38 17.85 -1.65
CA ARG A 383 -6.88 17.41 -0.34
C ARG A 383 -8.37 17.14 -0.41
N ILE A 384 -8.85 16.22 0.42
CA ILE A 384 -10.28 15.95 0.60
C ILE A 384 -10.57 15.83 2.10
N ARG A 385 -11.70 16.38 2.54
CA ARG A 385 -12.18 16.29 3.92
C ARG A 385 -13.61 15.76 3.93
N PHE A 386 -13.83 14.77 4.78
CA PHE A 386 -15.14 14.22 5.11
C PHE A 386 -15.54 14.70 6.50
N GLU A 387 -16.64 15.44 6.59
CA GLU A 387 -17.24 15.91 7.83
C GLU A 387 -18.57 15.16 8.04
N PHE A 388 -18.63 14.26 9.02
CA PHE A 388 -19.78 13.36 9.18
C PHE A 388 -20.95 14.07 9.89
N LYS A 389 -22.14 14.11 9.25
CA LYS A 389 -23.29 14.96 9.66
C LYS A 389 -24.05 14.45 10.88
N ARG A 390 -23.94 13.16 11.18
CA ARG A 390 -24.38 12.50 12.41
C ARG A 390 -23.38 11.38 12.68
N CYS A 391 -23.25 10.93 13.93
CA CYS A 391 -22.69 9.60 14.23
C CYS A 391 -23.64 8.51 13.69
N SER A 392 -23.95 8.54 12.40
CA SER A 392 -24.58 7.46 11.68
C SER A 392 -23.60 6.30 11.67
N GLU A 393 -24.14 5.10 11.88
CA GLU A 393 -23.50 3.78 11.91
C GLU A 393 -22.87 3.40 10.54
N ALA A 394 -22.13 4.31 9.93
CA ALA A 394 -21.43 4.13 8.68
C ALA A 394 -20.06 3.54 8.99
N CYS A 395 -20.04 2.20 9.06
CA CYS A 395 -18.86 1.35 9.04
C CYS A 395 -17.90 1.56 10.22
N ILE A 396 -18.27 1.05 11.40
CA ILE A 396 -17.74 -0.19 11.98
C ILE A 396 -18.81 -0.66 13.00
N HIS A 397 -19.26 -1.92 12.95
CA HIS A 397 -20.10 -2.59 13.97
C HIS A 397 -19.38 -3.92 14.26
N GLU A 398 -18.96 -4.24 15.49
CA GLU A 398 -19.77 -4.56 16.68
C GLU A 398 -19.39 -3.81 17.98
N ASN A 399 -18.56 -2.75 17.96
CA ASN A 399 -18.11 -2.05 19.19
C ASN A 399 -18.36 -0.53 19.25
N GLY A 400 -19.32 0.01 18.47
CA GLY A 400 -19.76 1.42 18.64
C GLY A 400 -18.72 2.48 18.25
N TRP A 401 -18.33 2.53 16.99
CA TRP A 401 -17.30 3.42 16.46
C TRP A 401 -17.90 4.70 15.86
N ARG A 402 -17.28 5.87 16.08
CA ARG A 402 -17.82 7.19 15.69
C ARG A 402 -16.73 8.16 15.20
N ALA A 403 -16.44 8.15 13.90
CA ALA A 403 -15.57 9.14 13.26
C ALA A 403 -16.32 10.46 13.01
N LEU A 404 -15.70 11.59 13.37
CA LEU A 404 -16.25 12.93 13.19
C LEU A 404 -15.72 13.57 11.89
N GLU A 405 -14.44 13.39 11.64
CA GLU A 405 -13.74 14.04 10.54
C GLU A 405 -12.64 13.11 10.00
N THR A 406 -12.54 13.03 8.67
CA THR A 406 -11.40 12.40 8.00
C THR A 406 -10.85 13.38 6.96
N THR A 407 -9.59 13.78 7.08
CA THR A 407 -8.88 14.59 6.09
C THR A 407 -7.82 13.73 5.41
N ILE A 408 -7.72 13.83 4.09
CA ILE A 408 -6.72 13.17 3.26
C ILE A 408 -5.95 14.24 2.51
N ALA A 409 -4.62 14.18 2.56
CA ALA A 409 -3.71 15.11 1.88
C ALA A 409 -2.45 14.37 1.45
N THR A 410 -1.82 14.80 0.36
CA THR A 410 -0.53 14.27 -0.08
C THR A 410 0.64 14.91 0.66
#